data_AF-A0A968BWQ9-F1
#
_entry.id   AF-A0A968BWQ9-F1
#
_cell.length_a   1.000
_cell.length_b   1.000
_cell.length_c   1.000
_cell.angle_alpha   90.00
_cell.angle_beta   90.00
_cell.angle_gamma   90.00
#
_symmetry.space_group_name_H-M   'P 1'
#
loop_
_entity.id
_entity.type
_entity.pdbx_description
1 polymer ?
#
loop_
_entity_poly.entity_id
_entity_poly.type
_entity_poly.pdbx_seq_one_letter_code
_entity_poly.pdbx_strand_id
1 'polypeptide(L)' 'ALAAMLAMVLNFLVAALAGVLVPLGLELMRVDPALASAAFVTAVTDTLGFLFFLGIATILMQWL' A
#
# COMPACT_ATOMS: atom_id res chain seq x y z
N ALA A 1 -19.56 5.27 1.26
CA ALA A 1 -19.46 3.89 1.80
C ALA A 1 -18.81 2.92 0.80
N LEU A 2 -19.33 2.81 -0.43
CA LEU A 2 -18.80 1.88 -1.44
C LEU A 2 -17.31 2.10 -1.77
N ALA A 3 -16.88 3.36 -1.95
CA ALA A 3 -15.48 3.71 -2.18
C ALA A 3 -14.55 3.21 -1.06
N ALA A 4 -14.96 3.36 0.19
CA ALA A 4 -14.16 2.95 1.35
C ALA A 4 -14.01 1.43 1.43
N MET A 5 -15.07 0.68 1.11
CA MET A 5 -15.03 -0.78 1.08
C MET A 5 -14.13 -1.30 -0.04
N LEU A 6 -14.25 -0.75 -1.25
CA LEU A 6 -13.37 -1.09 -2.39
C LEU A 6 -11.90 -0.73 -2.10
N ALA A 7 -11.66 0.44 -1.51
CA ALA A 7 -10.32 0.88 -1.14
C ALA A 7 -9.68 0.01 -0.06
N MET A 8 -10.44 -0.40 0.96
CA MET A 8 -9.94 -1.29 2.01
C MET A 8 -9.53 -2.66 1.45
N VAL A 9 -10.33 -3.25 0.57
CA VAL A 9 -9.99 -4.54 -0.07
C VAL A 9 -8.69 -4.42 -0.88
N LEU A 10 -8.54 -3.37 -1.66
CA LEU A 10 -7.31 -3.10 -2.41
C LEU A 10 -6.12 -2.82 -1.49
N ASN A 11 -6.35 -2.09 -0.39
CA ASN A 11 -5.30 -1.81 0.59
C ASN A 11 -4.78 -3.08 1.26
N PHE A 12 -5.64 -4.04 1.62
CA PHE A 12 -5.20 -5.33 2.15
C PHE A 12 -4.41 -6.16 1.13
N LEU A 13 -4.82 -6.11 -0.14
CA LEU A 13 -4.11 -6.82 -1.21
C LEU A 13 -2.70 -6.25 -1.39
N VAL A 14 -2.58 -4.93 -1.40
CA VAL A 14 -1.28 -4.26 -1.54
C VAL A 14 -0.46 -4.35 -0.27
N ALA A 15 -1.06 -4.37 0.91
CA ALA A 15 -0.34 -4.62 2.16
C ALA A 15 0.29 -6.02 2.17
N ALA A 16 -0.44 -7.04 1.73
CA ALA A 16 0.08 -8.41 1.61
C ALA A 16 1.25 -8.48 0.60
N LEU A 17 1.11 -7.81 -0.55
CA LEU A 17 2.17 -7.73 -1.56
C LEU A 17 3.38 -6.93 -1.07
N ALA A 18 3.17 -5.78 -0.42
CA ALA A 18 4.21 -4.93 0.12
C ALA A 18 5.01 -5.62 1.23
N GLY A 19 4.36 -6.43 2.07
CA GLY A 19 5.03 -7.25 3.08
C GLY A 19 6.07 -8.21 2.52
N VAL A 20 5.96 -8.58 1.24
CA VAL A 20 6.91 -9.46 0.54
C VAL A 20 7.82 -8.67 -0.41
N LEU A 21 7.25 -7.77 -1.22
CA LEU A 21 7.97 -6.98 -2.23
C LEU A 21 8.93 -5.95 -1.63
N VAL A 22 8.61 -5.35 -0.48
CA VAL A 22 9.48 -4.37 0.17
C VAL A 22 10.82 -5.00 0.61
N PRO A 23 10.83 -6.10 1.39
CA PRO A 23 12.09 -6.75 1.76
C PRO A 23 12.83 -7.33 0.54
N LEU A 24 12.13 -7.93 -0.43
CA LEU A 24 12.74 -8.41 -1.69
C LEU A 24 13.36 -7.27 -2.51
N GLY A 25 12.70 -6.12 -2.59
CA GLY A 25 13.21 -4.94 -3.30
C GLY A 25 14.45 -4.35 -2.63
N LEU A 26 14.47 -4.33 -1.30
CA LEU A 26 15.65 -3.90 -0.52
C LEU A 26 16.83 -4.84 -0.75
N GLU A 27 16.59 -6.16 -0.73
CA GLU A 27 17.61 -7.18 -1.06
C GLU A 27 18.16 -6.98 -2.48
N LEU A 28 17.31 -6.70 -3.46
CA LEU A 28 17.71 -6.43 -4.84
C LEU A 28 18.61 -5.19 -4.97
N MET A 29 18.36 -4.17 -4.16
CA MET A 29 19.16 -2.95 -4.08
C MET A 29 20.41 -3.10 -3.20
N ARG A 30 20.70 -4.33 -2.69
CA ARG A 30 21.77 -4.62 -1.73
C ARG A 30 21.67 -3.83 -0.42
N VAL A 31 20.46 -3.39 -0.08
CA VAL A 31 20.15 -2.79 1.21
C VAL A 31 19.71 -3.92 2.13
N ASP A 32 20.22 -3.92 3.36
CA ASP A 32 19.91 -4.97 4.32
C ASP A 32 18.39 -5.06 4.54
N PRO A 33 17.72 -6.18 4.22
CA PRO A 33 16.29 -6.33 4.47
C PRO A 33 15.96 -6.29 5.96
N ALA A 34 16.93 -6.45 6.87
CA ALA A 34 16.73 -6.14 8.29
C ALA A 34 16.53 -4.64 8.55
N LEU A 35 17.01 -3.77 7.64
CA LEU A 35 16.74 -2.33 7.64
C LEU A 35 15.31 -2.01 7.21
N ALA A 36 14.60 -2.98 6.59
CA ALA A 36 13.16 -2.96 6.39
C ALA A 36 12.45 -3.10 7.76
N SER A 37 12.63 -2.09 8.61
CA SER A 37 11.97 -2.05 9.89
C SER A 37 10.46 -2.16 9.69
N ALA A 38 9.76 -2.69 10.70
CA ALA A 38 8.30 -2.69 10.72
C ALA A 38 7.74 -1.28 10.42
N ALA A 39 8.42 -0.22 10.90
CA ALA A 39 8.05 1.17 10.62
C ALA A 39 8.17 1.56 9.14
N PHE A 40 9.17 1.06 8.40
CA PHE A 40 9.31 1.34 6.96
C PHE A 40 8.18 0.67 6.17
N VAL A 41 7.90 -0.60 6.45
CA VAL A 41 6.79 -1.32 5.81
C VAL A 41 5.46 -0.64 6.12
N THR A 42 5.21 -0.26 7.38
CA THR A 42 4.01 0.48 7.78
C THR A 42 3.89 1.81 7.06
N ALA A 43 4.97 2.58 6.92
CA ALA A 43 4.93 3.85 6.19
C ALA A 43 4.59 3.67 4.70
N VAL A 44 5.12 2.62 4.07
CA VAL A 44 4.80 2.27 2.67
C VAL A 44 3.34 1.86 2.56
N THR A 45 2.84 0.98 3.44
CA THR A 45 1.44 0.54 3.41
C THR A 45 0.47 1.67 3.74
N ASP A 46 0.83 2.59 4.64
CA ASP A 46 0.00 3.75 4.99
C ASP A 46 -0.11 4.72 3.80
N THR A 47 1.01 5.01 3.13
CA THR A 47 1.03 5.90 1.96
C THR A 47 0.22 5.31 0.81
N LEU A 48 0.40 4.02 0.52
CA LEU A 48 -0.35 3.32 -0.52
C LEU A 48 -1.84 3.21 -0.16
N GLY A 49 -2.18 2.96 1.10
CA GLY A 49 -3.56 2.90 1.56
C GLY A 49 -4.31 4.22 1.41
N PHE A 50 -3.67 5.33 1.77
CA PHE A 50 -4.22 6.67 1.52
C PHE A 50 -4.37 6.94 0.01
N LEU A 51 -3.38 6.53 -0.81
CA LEU A 51 -3.42 6.70 -2.25
C LEU A 51 -4.61 5.96 -2.87
N PHE A 52 -4.85 4.70 -2.50
CA PHE A 52 -5.99 3.93 -3.03
C PHE A 52 -7.33 4.48 -2.56
N PHE A 53 -7.42 4.89 -1.30
CA PHE A 53 -8.64 5.51 -0.79
C PHE A 53 -8.99 6.79 -1.56
N LEU A 54 -8.03 7.71 -1.72
CA LEU A 54 -8.24 8.96 -2.43
C LEU A 54 -8.44 8.75 -3.93
N GLY A 55 -7.64 7.90 -4.57
CA GLY A 55 -7.74 7.60 -6.00
C GLY A 55 -9.09 6.99 -6.38
N ILE A 56 -9.56 6.00 -5.62
CA ILE A 56 -10.88 5.40 -5.84
C ILE A 56 -12.00 6.40 -5.53
N ALA A 57 -11.86 7.23 -4.49
CA ALA A 57 -12.82 8.27 -4.18
C ALA A 57 -12.94 9.30 -5.31
N THR A 58 -11.82 9.74 -5.90
CA THR A 58 -11.82 10.68 -7.04
C THR A 58 -12.45 10.06 -8.29
N ILE A 59 -12.09 8.82 -8.64
CA ILE A 59 -12.66 8.14 -9.81
C ILE A 59 -14.16 7.92 -9.63
N LEU A 60 -14.59 7.46 -8.45
CA LEU A 60 -16.00 7.23 -8.17
C LEU A 60 -16.79 8.54 -8.12
N MET A 61 -16.21 9.63 -7.63
CA MET A 61 -16.82 10.96 -7.64
C MET A 61 -16.95 11.52 -9.06
N GLN A 62 -16.02 11.24 -9.98
CA GLN A 62 -16.15 11.65 -11.38
C GLN A 62 -17.23 10.88 -12.14
N TRP A 63 -17.56 9.66 -11.69
CA TRP A 63 -18.58 8.81 -12.31
C TRP A 63 -20.00 9.05 -11.79
N LEU A 64 -20.15 9.81 -10.69
CA LEU A 64 -21.42 10.15 -10.05
C LEU A 64 -21.81 11.60 -10.35
#